data_AF-A0A739HN58-F1
#
_entry.id   AF-A0A739HN58-F1
#
_cell.length_a   1.000
_cell.length_b   1.000
_cell.length_c   1.000
_cell.angle_alpha   90.00
_cell.angle_beta   90.00
_cell.angle_gamma   90.00
#
_symmetry.space_group_name_H-M   'P 1'
#
loop_
_entity.id
_entity.type
_entity.pdbx_description
1 polymer ?
#
loop_
_entity_poly.entity_id
_entity_poly.type
_entity_poly.pdbx_seq_one_letter_code
_entity_poly.pdbx_strand_id
1 'polypeptide(L)' 'MSNHHESLEGFLRKRHSVSKLVVHLIFTTKYRCKLFDGQIIAQLRDAFGSAAAKLECEIIEMDGEQDHVH' A
#
# COMPACT_ATOMS: atom_id res chain seq x y z
N MET A 1 -6.21 37.05 14.31
CA MET A 1 -5.12 36.24 13.74
C MET A 1 -5.75 35.05 13.06
N SER A 2 -5.39 34.79 11.81
CA SER A 2 -6.12 33.99 10.84
C SER A 2 -6.35 32.55 11.30
N ASN A 3 -7.62 32.14 11.31
CA ASN A 3 -8.04 30.76 11.40
C ASN A 3 -7.66 30.06 10.08
N HIS A 4 -6.44 29.53 9.99
CA HIS A 4 -6.07 28.53 8.99
C HIS A 4 -6.48 27.15 9.51
N HIS A 5 -7.79 26.87 9.56
CA HIS A 5 -8.31 25.57 9.97
C HIS A 5 -9.06 24.93 8.81
N GLU A 6 -8.30 24.46 7.82
CA GLU A 6 -8.62 23.50 6.73
C GLU A 6 -7.40 23.59 5.78
N SER A 7 -6.65 22.57 5.38
CA SER A 7 -6.96 21.15 5.17
C SER A 7 -5.69 20.28 5.36
N LEU A 8 -5.45 19.75 6.57
CA LEU A 8 -4.51 18.63 6.76
C LEU A 8 -5.24 17.28 6.79
N GLU A 9 -6.44 17.23 6.19
CA GLU A 9 -7.17 15.98 6.02
C GLU A 9 -6.32 14.97 5.24
N GLY A 10 -6.15 13.77 5.82
CA GLY A 10 -5.35 12.71 5.24
C GLY A 10 -3.83 12.79 5.47
N PHE A 11 -3.34 13.65 6.37
CA PHE A 11 -1.94 13.62 6.83
C PHE A 11 -1.82 12.90 8.18
N LEU A 12 -0.81 12.03 8.31
CA LEU A 12 -0.47 11.39 9.58
C LEU A 12 0.24 12.41 10.48
N ARG A 13 -0.25 12.57 11.71
CA ARG A 13 0.32 13.51 12.67
C ARG A 13 0.80 12.80 13.94
N LYS A 14 2.04 13.05 14.31
CA LYS A 14 2.68 12.62 15.57
C LYS A 14 3.12 13.84 16.38
N ARG A 15 3.70 13.63 17.57
CA ARG A 15 4.04 14.70 18.54
C ARG A 15 4.86 15.86 17.94
N HIS A 16 5.76 15.56 17.01
CA HIS A 16 6.66 16.54 16.38
C HIS A 16 6.81 16.33 14.86
N SER A 17 5.85 15.65 14.22
CA SER A 17 5.93 15.34 12.79
C SER A 17 4.55 15.31 12.15
N VAL A 18 4.45 15.81 10.93
CA VAL A 18 3.28 15.68 10.05
C VAL A 18 3.82 15.13 8.73
N SER A 19 3.27 14.00 8.27
CA SER A 19 3.73 13.33 7.06
C SER A 19 2.57 12.73 6.27
N LYS A 20 2.77 12.61 4.96
CA LYS A 20 1.91 11.85 4.05
C LYS A 20 2.84 11.10 3.12
N LEU A 21 3.10 9.84 3.45
CA LEU A 21 3.96 8.97 2.67
C LEU A 21 3.08 7.96 1.93
N VAL A 22 2.99 8.12 0.62
CA VAL A 22 2.32 7.18 -0.28
C VAL A 22 3.38 6.64 -1.22
N VAL A 23 3.49 5.31 -1.27
CA VAL A 23 4.46 4.62 -2.11
C VAL A 23 3.73 3.66 -3.03
N HIS A 24 4.20 3.55 -4.27
CA HIS A 24 3.74 2.55 -5.22
C HIS A 24 4.79 1.44 -5.26
N LEU A 25 4.42 0.25 -4.79
CA LEU A 25 5.29 -0.91 -4.77
C LEU A 25 4.93 -1.82 -5.95
N ILE A 26 5.91 -2.52 -6.51
CA ILE A 26 5.66 -3.47 -7.60
C ILE A 26 6.45 -4.73 -7.28
N PHE A 27 5.77 -5.86 -7.18
CA PHE A 27 6.40 -7.15 -6.96
C PHE A 27 6.26 -8.01 -8.22
N THR A 28 7.39 -8.32 -8.85
CA THR A 28 7.44 -9.18 -10.03
C THR A 28 7.76 -10.62 -9.63
N THR A 29 7.24 -11.59 -10.36
CA THR A 29 7.71 -12.98 -10.23
C THR A 29 9.17 -13.09 -10.63
N LYS A 30 9.85 -14.13 -10.12
CA LYS A 30 11.21 -14.43 -10.57
C LYS A 30 11.20 -14.65 -12.09
N TYR A 31 12.04 -13.90 -12.80
CA TYR A 31 12.10 -13.86 -14.27
C TYR A 31 10.85 -13.33 -14.99
N ARG A 32 9.90 -12.68 -14.29
CA ARG A 32 8.63 -12.20 -14.87
C ARG A 32 7.84 -13.30 -15.59
N CYS A 33 7.93 -14.51 -15.07
CA CYS A 33 7.10 -15.61 -15.54
C CYS A 33 5.64 -15.32 -15.22
N LYS A 34 4.75 -15.63 -16.17
CA LYS A 34 3.30 -15.47 -16.05
C LYS A 34 2.70 -16.55 -15.15
N LEU A 35 2.98 -16.48 -13.86
CA LEU A 35 2.63 -17.50 -12.86
C LEU A 35 1.51 -17.05 -11.92
N PHE A 36 1.16 -15.77 -11.88
CA PHE A 36 0.07 -15.29 -11.06
C PHE A 36 -1.27 -15.68 -11.68
N ASP A 37 -1.96 -16.59 -11.00
CA ASP A 37 -3.36 -16.91 -11.22
C ASP A 37 -4.24 -16.16 -10.19
N GLY A 38 -5.57 -16.23 -10.36
CA GLY A 38 -6.51 -15.55 -9.46
C GLY A 38 -6.45 -16.06 -8.01
N GLN A 39 -6.05 -17.31 -7.78
CA GLN A 39 -5.91 -17.86 -6.43
C GLN A 39 -4.64 -17.34 -5.75
N ILE A 40 -3.53 -17.27 -6.49
CA ILE A 40 -2.26 -16.71 -6.03
C ILE A 40 -2.41 -15.22 -5.73
N ILE A 41 -3.10 -14.45 -6.59
CA ILE A 41 -3.39 -13.04 -6.33
C ILE A 41 -4.23 -12.88 -5.06
N ALA A 42 -5.24 -13.73 -4.86
CA ALA A 42 -6.04 -13.69 -3.63
C ALA A 42 -5.21 -14.00 -2.37
N GLN A 43 -4.33 -15.01 -2.42
CA GLN A 43 -3.42 -15.32 -1.32
C GLN A 43 -2.41 -14.20 -1.05
N LEU A 44 -1.87 -13.58 -2.11
CA LEU A 44 -0.98 -12.43 -1.99
C LEU A 44 -1.68 -11.26 -1.31
N ARG A 45 -2.96 -11.02 -1.61
CA ARG A 45 -3.74 -9.97 -0.96
C ARG A 45 -3.88 -10.21 0.54
N ASP A 46 -4.17 -11.44 0.94
CA ASP A 46 -4.26 -11.80 2.36
C ASP A 46 -2.90 -11.66 3.06
N ALA A 47 -1.82 -12.07 2.39
CA ALA A 47 -0.45 -11.95 2.89
C ALA A 47 -0.01 -10.48 3.04
N PHE A 48 -0.29 -9.63 2.05
CA PHE A 48 -0.03 -8.20 2.12
C PHE A 48 -0.88 -7.53 3.20
N GLY A 49 -2.16 -7.90 3.35
CA GLY A 49 -3.00 -7.41 4.45
C GLY A 49 -2.39 -7.72 5.82
N SER A 50 -1.91 -8.95 6.03
CA SER A 50 -1.22 -9.32 7.27
C SER A 50 0.10 -8.57 7.47
N ALA A 51 0.87 -8.35 6.42
CA ALA A 51 2.13 -7.60 6.48
C ALA A 51 1.90 -6.11 6.77
N ALA A 52 0.93 -5.49 6.09
CA ALA A 52 0.56 -4.09 6.28
C ALA A 52 0.07 -3.84 7.71
N ALA A 53 -0.74 -4.75 8.27
CA ALA A 53 -1.17 -4.67 9.66
C ALA A 53 0.02 -4.71 10.65
N LYS A 54 1.04 -5.54 10.39
CA LYS A 54 2.25 -5.62 11.22
C LYS A 54 3.15 -4.38 11.09
N LEU A 55 3.16 -3.75 9.93
CA LEU A 55 3.96 -2.56 9.63
C LEU A 55 3.21 -1.25 9.93
N GLU A 56 1.99 -1.32 10.45
CA GLU A 56 1.10 -0.16 10.66
C GLU A 56 0.93 0.69 9.38
N CYS A 57 0.84 0.01 8.24
CA CYS A 57 0.66 0.62 6.93
C CYS A 57 -0.76 0.37 6.41
N GLU A 58 -1.23 1.27 5.56
CA GLU A 58 -2.52 1.17 4.88
C GLU A 58 -2.28 0.79 3.41
N ILE A 59 -2.99 -0.23 2.93
CA ILE A 59 -3.02 -0.58 1.51
C ILE A 59 -4.14 0.23 0.88
N ILE A 60 -3.78 1.16 0.01
CA ILE A 60 -4.74 2.05 -0.67
C ILE A 60 -5.40 1.32 -1.85
N GLU A 61 -4.58 0.62 -2.63
CA GLU A 61 -4.98 -0.12 -3.82
C GLU A 61 -4.02 -1.30 -3.97
N MET A 62 -4.52 -2.42 -4.49
CA MET A 62 -3.71 -3.58 -4.81
C MET A 62 -4.33 -4.28 -6.01
N ASP A 63 -3.56 -4.38 -7.09
CA ASP A 63 -3.94 -5.06 -8.32
C ASP A 63 -2.85 -6.03 -8.77
N GLY A 64 -3.24 -7.00 -9.62
CA GLY A 64 -2.34 -8.05 -10.06
C GLY A 64 -2.53 -8.42 -11.51
N GLU A 65 -1.43 -8.41 -12.27
CA GLU A 65 -1.32 -9.03 -13.58
C GLU A 65 -0.65 -10.41 -13.47
N GLN A 66 -0.47 -11.11 -14.59
CA GLN A 66 0.03 -12.50 -14.58
C GLN A 66 1.50 -12.65 -14.15
N ASP A 67 2.31 -11.59 -14.26
CA ASP A 67 3.74 -11.61 -13.97
C ASP A 67 4.18 -10.62 -12.88
N HIS A 68 3.27 -9.74 -12.42
CA HIS A 68 3.55 -8.75 -11.39
C HIS A 68 2.28 -8.30 -10.63
N VAL A 69 2.47 -7.82 -9.41
CA VAL A 69 1.44 -7.15 -8.60
C VAL A 69 1.87 -5.73 -8.24
N HIS A 70 0.90 -4.84 -8.18
CA HIS A 70 0.98 -3.44 -7.78
C HIS A 70 0.41 -3.26 -6.38
#